data_AF-A0A497LXM1-F1
#
_entry.id   AF-A0A497LXM1-F1
#
_cell.length_a   1.000
_cell.length_b   1.000
_cell.length_c   1.000
_cell.angle_alpha   90.00
_cell.angle_beta   90.00
_cell.angle_gamma   90.00
#
_symmetry.space_group_name_H-M   'P 1'
#
loop_
_entity.id
_entity.type
_entity.pdbx_description
1 polymer ?
#
loop_
_entity_poly.entity_id
_entity_poly.type
_entity_poly.pdbx_seq_one_letter_code
_entity_poly.pdbx_strand_id
1 'polypeptide(L)'
;MSIDSSKGRLRLGKLPLKDLRRLVFPHLPLRAEPGLDGGIFRLKGGAVAAHAPAIGVPIETLGFFAFHYSASNVAALFAKPRYLIAGIYLPPNSSEGELETIAEGIGSEAERYGVEIIAGHTATYKGLELPLISATCIGERIREPERVEAGDLIALVGRVGGESLWLKALAEGRRDERWRRLTPLPALLRLQGVEGMKLLHDVSEGGVREALHEIAETQRLRLEVDSSRIPLEEGVEDLGVDPLSAPSYGVLIAILSPEALEEASEICLKADQPLSIIGEIKAGRGAYIDGMEIEGFERTELDRLYGLIAGVDEITSTLRECLRRLEEEPEVAALIPEVGTNLVYARPGASSIEEVAGLSGRIVISLGRPRVCGDVVYGGSRHLAQVVLRAMRINPRIRAAINLRGGEDVAEALEEMGLRVRRLPPSEGACPIADYIESAEEFHDAYLHPGALGIEASTVILGEDPRWIVDVVLRLARRLRDH
;
A
#
# COMPACT_ATOMS: atom_id res chain seq x y z
N MET A 1 -7.87 -40.47 -27.35
CA MET A 1 -7.25 -40.57 -26.01
C MET A 1 -6.02 -39.68 -26.00
N SER A 2 -6.12 -38.49 -25.41
CA SER A 2 -4.99 -37.57 -25.28
C SER A 2 -4.02 -38.14 -24.23
N ILE A 3 -2.77 -38.40 -24.63
CA ILE A 3 -1.70 -38.77 -23.70
C ILE A 3 -1.30 -37.47 -23.00
N ASP A 4 -1.58 -37.41 -21.70
CA ASP A 4 -1.30 -36.26 -20.85
C ASP A 4 0.21 -35.93 -20.85
N SER A 5 0.58 -34.86 -21.57
CA SER A 5 1.95 -34.35 -21.71
C SER A 5 2.49 -33.67 -20.43
N SER A 6 1.79 -33.78 -19.30
CA SER A 6 2.18 -33.17 -18.02
C SER A 6 3.01 -34.08 -17.10
N LYS A 7 3.16 -35.38 -17.40
CA LYS A 7 3.99 -36.28 -16.57
C LYS A 7 5.49 -36.04 -16.80
N GLY A 8 6.16 -35.45 -15.80
CA GLY A 8 7.63 -35.31 -15.74
C GLY A 8 8.17 -33.88 -15.91
N ARG A 9 7.32 -32.88 -16.11
CA ARG A 9 7.73 -31.46 -16.16
C ARG A 9 7.64 -30.82 -14.77
N LEU A 10 8.68 -30.09 -14.37
CA LEU A 10 8.71 -29.28 -13.15
C LEU A 10 7.84 -28.03 -13.35
N ARG A 11 7.10 -27.64 -12.32
CA ARG A 11 6.17 -26.49 -12.35
C ARG A 11 6.89 -25.19 -11.98
N LEU A 12 6.33 -24.05 -12.39
CA LEU A 12 6.80 -22.72 -11.98
C LEU A 12 6.66 -22.58 -10.44
N GLY A 13 7.70 -22.07 -9.77
CA GLY A 13 7.77 -21.96 -8.30
C GLY A 13 8.76 -22.93 -7.63
N LYS A 14 8.79 -22.92 -6.28
CA LYS A 14 9.68 -23.75 -5.45
C LYS A 14 9.29 -25.23 -5.52
N LEU A 15 10.27 -26.12 -5.58
CA LEU A 15 10.06 -27.57 -5.75
C LEU A 15 9.33 -28.20 -4.53
N PRO A 16 8.41 -29.17 -4.71
CA PRO A 16 7.70 -29.82 -3.60
C PRO A 16 8.62 -30.64 -2.69
N LEU A 17 8.40 -30.69 -1.38
CA LEU A 17 9.26 -31.42 -0.42
C LEU A 17 9.44 -32.91 -0.72
N LYS A 18 8.44 -33.58 -1.32
CA LYS A 18 8.58 -34.96 -1.80
C LYS A 18 9.55 -35.07 -2.98
N ASP A 19 9.62 -34.04 -3.82
CA ASP A 19 10.53 -33.92 -4.95
C ASP A 19 11.88 -33.34 -4.49
N LEU A 20 11.91 -32.55 -3.43
CA LEU A 20 13.14 -32.15 -2.75
C LEU A 20 13.78 -33.36 -2.05
N ARG A 21 13.03 -34.13 -1.26
CA ARG A 21 13.47 -35.40 -0.64
C ARG A 21 13.88 -36.46 -1.65
N ARG A 22 13.22 -36.50 -2.81
CA ARG A 22 13.48 -37.48 -3.88
C ARG A 22 14.54 -37.03 -4.89
N LEU A 23 14.68 -35.73 -5.18
CA LEU A 23 15.49 -35.16 -6.27
C LEU A 23 16.56 -34.14 -5.81
N VAL A 24 16.47 -33.55 -4.61
CA VAL A 24 17.36 -32.47 -4.11
C VAL A 24 18.19 -32.88 -2.89
N PHE A 25 17.57 -33.32 -1.79
CA PHE A 25 18.23 -33.71 -0.53
C PHE A 25 19.28 -34.83 -0.67
N PRO A 26 19.10 -35.85 -1.54
CA PRO A 26 20.11 -36.89 -1.75
C PRO A 26 21.45 -36.40 -2.34
N HIS A 27 21.53 -35.16 -2.82
CA HIS A 27 22.73 -34.57 -3.45
C HIS A 27 23.39 -33.44 -2.61
N LEU A 28 22.85 -33.09 -1.43
CA LEU A 28 23.38 -32.02 -0.56
C LEU A 28 24.20 -32.59 0.63
N PRO A 29 25.18 -31.86 1.20
CA PRO A 29 26.04 -32.32 2.30
C PRO A 29 25.46 -31.97 3.68
N LEU A 30 24.53 -32.82 4.10
CA LEU A 30 23.61 -32.59 5.19
C LEU A 30 24.07 -33.34 6.43
N ARG A 31 24.42 -32.61 7.51
CA ARG A 31 24.67 -33.25 8.82
C ARG A 31 23.37 -33.72 9.47
N ALA A 32 22.29 -33.03 9.12
CA ALA A 32 20.86 -33.37 9.21
C ALA A 32 20.23 -32.78 7.93
N GLU A 33 19.04 -33.25 7.50
CA GLU A 33 18.31 -32.74 6.33
C GLU A 33 18.48 -31.20 6.22
N PRO A 34 18.85 -30.65 5.04
CA PRO A 34 19.13 -29.22 4.93
C PRO A 34 17.86 -28.47 5.26
N GLY A 35 18.02 -27.34 5.95
CA GLY A 35 17.10 -26.26 5.67
C GLY A 35 17.18 -25.94 4.17
N LEU A 36 16.03 -25.83 3.54
CA LEU A 36 15.89 -25.75 2.10
C LEU A 36 16.73 -24.67 1.38
N ASP A 37 17.07 -23.56 2.04
CA ASP A 37 17.72 -22.38 1.44
C ASP A 37 18.83 -21.77 2.34
N GLY A 38 19.37 -22.55 3.29
CA GLY A 38 20.38 -22.13 4.28
C GLY A 38 20.37 -22.99 5.56
N GLY A 39 21.46 -22.98 6.36
CA GLY A 39 21.69 -23.91 7.50
C GLY A 39 22.64 -23.40 8.60
N ILE A 40 22.75 -24.19 9.68
CA ILE A 40 23.01 -23.82 11.10
C ILE A 40 24.42 -23.27 11.44
N PHE A 41 24.51 -22.29 12.35
CA PHE A 41 25.73 -21.94 13.14
C PHE A 41 25.46 -21.89 14.67
N ARG A 42 26.50 -22.04 15.51
CA ARG A 42 26.38 -22.07 16.98
C ARG A 42 26.51 -20.67 17.59
N LEU A 43 25.45 -20.21 18.24
CA LEU A 43 25.48 -19.08 19.16
C LEU A 43 25.98 -19.54 20.54
N LYS A 44 26.88 -18.77 21.16
CA LYS A 44 27.13 -18.90 22.61
C LYS A 44 26.02 -18.12 23.32
N GLY A 45 25.18 -18.80 24.10
CA GLY A 45 23.98 -18.20 24.72
C GLY A 45 22.69 -18.57 23.99
N GLY A 46 21.58 -17.95 24.38
CA GLY A 46 20.28 -18.12 23.73
C GLY A 46 20.15 -17.22 22.49
N ALA A 47 19.63 -17.76 21.39
CA ALA A 47 19.37 -17.01 20.18
C ALA A 47 17.89 -17.03 19.84
N VAL A 48 17.39 -15.89 19.36
CA VAL A 48 16.02 -15.72 18.90
C VAL A 48 16.06 -15.32 17.45
N ALA A 49 15.19 -15.90 16.63
CA ALA A 49 15.01 -15.48 15.24
C ALA A 49 13.53 -15.26 14.96
N ALA A 50 13.24 -14.19 14.22
CA ALA A 50 11.90 -13.89 13.73
C ALA A 50 11.96 -13.54 12.25
N HIS A 51 10.92 -13.92 11.51
CA HIS A 51 10.79 -13.66 10.09
C HIS A 51 9.51 -12.88 9.84
N ALA A 52 9.58 -11.83 9.03
CA ALA A 52 8.42 -11.06 8.61
C ALA A 52 8.59 -10.58 7.16
N PRO A 53 7.55 -10.75 6.32
CA PRO A 53 7.48 -10.06 5.04
C PRO A 53 6.98 -8.62 5.23
N ALA A 54 7.38 -7.72 4.34
CA ALA A 54 6.75 -6.43 4.14
C ALA A 54 6.38 -6.29 2.66
N ILE A 55 5.11 -5.99 2.39
CA ILE A 55 4.53 -5.87 1.05
C ILE A 55 3.31 -4.96 1.14
N GLY A 56 2.94 -4.33 0.02
CA GLY A 56 1.67 -3.62 -0.08
C GLY A 56 1.63 -2.28 0.65
N VAL A 57 2.80 -1.71 0.90
CA VAL A 57 3.02 -0.36 1.43
C VAL A 57 3.83 0.47 0.41
N PRO A 58 3.81 1.82 0.50
CA PRO A 58 4.61 2.67 -0.37
C PRO A 58 6.11 2.31 -0.35
N ILE A 59 6.80 2.54 -1.47
CA ILE A 59 8.20 2.15 -1.66
C ILE A 59 9.11 2.80 -0.62
N GLU A 60 8.86 4.07 -0.33
CA GLU A 60 9.60 4.86 0.65
C GLU A 60 9.47 4.36 2.09
N THR A 61 8.45 3.56 2.41
CA THR A 61 8.24 3.00 3.75
C THR A 61 8.58 1.52 3.84
N LEU A 62 8.70 0.82 2.70
CA LEU A 62 8.88 -0.62 2.63
C LEU A 62 10.12 -1.10 3.39
N GLY A 63 11.26 -0.42 3.22
CA GLY A 63 12.51 -0.74 3.93
C GLY A 63 12.39 -0.58 5.44
N PHE A 64 11.69 0.47 5.90
CA PHE A 64 11.43 0.71 7.32
C PHE A 64 10.60 -0.42 7.93
N PHE A 65 9.44 -0.73 7.34
CA PHE A 65 8.55 -1.75 7.88
C PHE A 65 9.19 -3.15 7.86
N ALA A 66 9.91 -3.50 6.79
CA ALA A 66 10.63 -4.77 6.72
C ALA A 66 11.63 -4.97 7.86
N PHE A 67 12.39 -3.92 8.19
CA PHE A 67 13.28 -3.94 9.34
C PHE A 67 12.50 -4.08 10.64
N HIS A 68 11.54 -3.18 10.86
CA HIS A 68 10.85 -3.06 12.15
C HIS A 68 9.99 -4.27 12.48
N TYR A 69 9.29 -4.88 11.52
CA TYR A 69 8.48 -6.07 11.77
C TYR A 69 9.32 -7.21 12.35
N SER A 70 10.42 -7.55 11.67
CA SER A 70 11.27 -8.68 12.10
C SER A 70 12.07 -8.35 13.37
N ALA A 71 12.58 -7.12 13.52
CA ALA A 71 13.33 -6.70 14.70
C ALA A 71 12.46 -6.60 15.96
N SER A 72 11.22 -6.10 15.83
CA SER A 72 10.26 -6.02 16.95
C SER A 72 9.93 -7.40 17.48
N ASN A 73 9.68 -8.37 16.59
CA ASN A 73 9.37 -9.74 16.99
C ASN A 73 10.53 -10.41 17.75
N VAL A 74 11.78 -10.11 17.38
CA VAL A 74 12.96 -10.55 18.15
C VAL A 74 13.00 -9.89 19.52
N ALA A 75 12.76 -8.58 19.59
CA ALA A 75 12.78 -7.82 20.84
C ALA A 75 11.64 -8.22 21.81
N ALA A 76 10.46 -8.54 21.28
CA ALA A 76 9.31 -9.05 22.02
C ALA A 76 9.61 -10.37 22.75
N LEU A 77 10.59 -11.13 22.26
CA LEU A 77 11.05 -12.39 22.85
C LEU A 77 12.26 -12.22 23.78
N PHE A 78 12.46 -11.01 24.30
CA PHE A 78 13.55 -10.65 25.22
C PHE A 78 14.93 -10.90 24.62
N ALA A 79 15.10 -10.52 23.36
CA ALA A 79 16.37 -10.61 22.65
C ALA A 79 16.72 -9.29 21.97
N LYS A 80 17.99 -8.90 22.07
CA LYS A 80 18.50 -7.74 21.35
C LYS A 80 18.74 -8.12 19.88
N PRO A 81 18.09 -7.45 18.90
CA PRO A 81 18.40 -7.62 17.48
C PRO A 81 19.90 -7.42 17.21
N ARG A 82 20.51 -8.32 16.44
CA ARG A 82 21.93 -8.28 16.09
C ARG A 82 22.18 -8.39 14.60
N TYR A 83 21.42 -9.27 13.94
CA TYR A 83 21.63 -9.58 12.54
C TYR A 83 20.31 -9.55 11.77
N LEU A 84 20.39 -9.25 10.47
CA LEU A 84 19.27 -9.28 9.55
C LEU A 84 19.66 -10.04 8.28
N ILE A 85 18.73 -10.84 7.77
CA ILE A 85 18.80 -11.46 6.44
C ILE A 85 17.66 -10.85 5.63
N ALA A 86 17.96 -10.13 4.54
CA ALA A 86 16.96 -9.38 3.78
C ALA A 86 16.88 -9.84 2.31
N GLY A 87 15.76 -10.43 1.93
CA GLY A 87 15.42 -10.71 0.54
C GLY A 87 14.59 -9.56 -0.05
N ILE A 88 15.09 -8.87 -1.07
CA ILE A 88 14.39 -7.80 -1.79
C ILE A 88 13.92 -8.35 -3.14
N TYR A 89 12.61 -8.44 -3.32
CA TYR A 89 11.99 -9.02 -4.50
C TYR A 89 11.11 -7.99 -5.21
N LEU A 90 11.38 -7.77 -6.49
CA LEU A 90 10.76 -6.69 -7.26
C LEU A 90 10.00 -7.22 -8.49
N PRO A 91 8.92 -6.55 -8.91
CA PRO A 91 8.29 -6.78 -10.21
C PRO A 91 9.25 -6.50 -11.38
N PRO A 92 9.02 -7.12 -12.56
CA PRO A 92 9.66 -6.67 -13.78
C PRO A 92 9.28 -5.20 -14.05
N ASN A 93 10.26 -4.38 -14.45
CA ASN A 93 10.16 -2.93 -14.69
C ASN A 93 10.24 -2.01 -13.46
N SER A 94 10.53 -2.53 -12.26
CA SER A 94 10.96 -1.66 -11.15
C SER A 94 12.23 -0.89 -11.53
N SER A 95 12.30 0.37 -11.10
CA SER A 95 13.39 1.30 -11.38
C SER A 95 14.56 1.12 -10.40
N GLU A 96 15.75 1.59 -10.82
CA GLU A 96 16.92 1.64 -9.93
C GLU A 96 16.67 2.51 -8.70
N GLY A 97 15.95 3.63 -8.86
CA GLY A 97 15.61 4.53 -7.75
C GLY A 97 14.67 3.91 -6.72
N GLU A 98 13.74 3.04 -7.12
CA GLU A 98 12.90 2.28 -6.18
C GLU A 98 13.75 1.30 -5.35
N LEU A 99 14.70 0.60 -5.99
CA LEU A 99 15.62 -0.29 -5.29
C LEU A 99 16.54 0.49 -4.34
N GLU A 100 17.07 1.63 -4.77
CA GLU A 100 17.91 2.51 -3.95
C GLU A 100 17.13 2.99 -2.71
N THR A 101 15.90 3.48 -2.91
CA THR A 101 15.01 3.91 -1.81
C THR A 101 14.78 2.79 -0.79
N ILE A 102 14.50 1.57 -1.27
CA ILE A 102 14.32 0.39 -0.40
C ILE A 102 15.60 0.08 0.38
N ALA A 103 16.74 0.07 -0.31
CA ALA A 103 18.04 -0.26 0.27
C ALA A 103 18.48 0.78 1.31
N GLU A 104 18.28 2.06 1.04
CA GLU A 104 18.51 3.15 1.99
C GLU A 104 17.63 3.00 3.23
N GLY A 105 16.33 2.75 3.05
CA GLY A 105 15.39 2.63 4.17
C GLY A 105 15.73 1.47 5.12
N ILE A 106 16.03 0.28 4.59
CA ILE A 106 16.41 -0.86 5.43
C ILE A 106 17.80 -0.67 6.04
N GLY A 107 18.74 -0.10 5.27
CA GLY A 107 20.10 0.16 5.72
C GLY A 107 20.17 1.19 6.84
N SER A 108 19.42 2.29 6.74
CA SER A 108 19.40 3.34 7.76
C SER A 108 18.82 2.87 9.08
N GLU A 109 17.76 2.05 9.05
CA GLU A 109 17.20 1.49 10.28
C GLU A 109 18.14 0.43 10.88
N ALA A 110 18.75 -0.42 10.06
CA ALA A 110 19.75 -1.38 10.53
C ALA A 110 20.93 -0.69 11.24
N GLU A 111 21.48 0.37 10.63
CA GLU A 111 22.55 1.18 11.23
C GLU A 111 22.09 1.84 12.54
N ARG A 112 20.91 2.47 12.54
CA ARG A 112 20.32 3.15 13.71
C ARG A 112 20.22 2.25 14.93
N TYR A 113 19.87 0.98 14.75
CA TYR A 113 19.71 0.01 15.85
C TYR A 113 20.94 -0.89 16.06
N GLY A 114 22.02 -0.69 15.31
CA GLY A 114 23.24 -1.49 15.40
C GLY A 114 23.02 -2.96 15.02
N VAL A 115 22.19 -3.20 14.01
CA VAL A 115 21.89 -4.51 13.43
C VAL A 115 22.67 -4.67 12.13
N GLU A 116 23.39 -5.77 11.99
CA GLU A 116 24.19 -6.05 10.79
C GLU A 116 23.36 -6.86 9.77
N ILE A 117 23.27 -6.39 8.53
CA ILE A 117 22.65 -7.17 7.44
C ILE A 117 23.69 -8.18 6.92
N ILE A 118 23.53 -9.45 7.28
CA ILE A 118 24.56 -10.49 7.07
C ILE A 118 24.34 -11.37 5.83
N ALA A 119 23.11 -11.39 5.30
CA ALA A 119 22.77 -12.14 4.10
C ALA A 119 21.53 -11.56 3.43
N GLY A 120 21.24 -11.98 2.21
CA GLY A 120 20.08 -11.51 1.48
C GLY A 120 19.99 -12.05 0.06
N HIS A 121 18.97 -11.62 -0.65
CA HIS A 121 18.79 -11.91 -2.07
C HIS A 121 18.03 -10.76 -2.73
N THR A 122 18.59 -10.14 -3.76
CA THR A 122 17.91 -9.09 -4.51
C THR A 122 17.60 -9.59 -5.92
N ALA A 123 16.33 -9.64 -6.30
CA ALA A 123 15.95 -10.09 -7.64
C ALA A 123 14.62 -9.54 -8.13
N THR A 124 14.47 -9.52 -9.45
CA THR A 124 13.19 -9.29 -10.12
C THR A 124 12.58 -10.61 -10.57
N TYR A 125 11.27 -10.80 -10.36
CA TYR A 125 10.57 -12.02 -10.76
C TYR A 125 9.27 -11.72 -11.52
N LYS A 126 9.11 -12.35 -12.69
CA LYS A 126 7.82 -12.39 -13.37
C LYS A 126 6.80 -13.11 -12.46
N GLY A 127 5.67 -12.44 -12.18
CA GLY A 127 4.64 -12.93 -11.26
C GLY A 127 4.60 -12.22 -9.90
N LEU A 128 5.56 -11.34 -9.61
CA LEU A 128 5.40 -10.31 -8.60
C LEU A 128 4.73 -9.09 -9.23
N GLU A 129 3.64 -8.62 -8.62
CA GLU A 129 2.97 -7.37 -8.98
C GLU A 129 3.47 -6.20 -8.12
N LEU A 130 3.93 -6.50 -6.90
CA LEU A 130 4.39 -5.54 -5.91
C LEU A 130 5.80 -5.85 -5.41
N PRO A 131 6.58 -4.82 -5.08
CA PRO A 131 7.79 -4.95 -4.28
C PRO A 131 7.51 -5.64 -2.94
N LEU A 132 8.36 -6.61 -2.59
CA LEU A 132 8.29 -7.43 -1.39
C LEU A 132 9.67 -7.47 -0.76
N ILE A 133 9.75 -7.23 0.55
CA ILE A 133 10.95 -7.53 1.33
C ILE A 133 10.62 -8.67 2.29
N SER A 134 11.47 -9.68 2.32
CA SER A 134 11.38 -10.81 3.22
C SER A 134 12.55 -10.71 4.19
N ALA A 135 12.26 -10.36 5.45
CA ALA A 135 13.28 -10.03 6.44
C ALA A 135 13.30 -11.06 7.57
N THR A 136 14.48 -11.61 7.86
CA THR A 136 14.72 -12.47 9.02
C THR A 136 15.67 -11.77 9.97
N CYS A 137 15.20 -11.40 11.16
CA CYS A 137 16.05 -10.85 12.20
C CYS A 137 16.50 -11.95 13.15
N ILE A 138 17.76 -11.88 13.59
CA ILE A 138 18.35 -12.76 14.59
C ILE A 138 18.87 -11.89 15.73
N GLY A 139 18.47 -12.22 16.95
CA GLY A 139 18.89 -11.54 18.16
C GLY A 139 19.55 -12.44 19.19
N GLU A 140 20.27 -11.79 20.08
CA GLU A 140 20.91 -12.38 21.24
C GLU A 140 19.97 -12.26 22.44
N ARG A 141 19.56 -13.40 23.01
CA ARG A 141 18.64 -13.41 24.14
C ARG A 141 19.29 -12.78 25.36
N ILE A 142 18.63 -11.79 25.95
CA ILE A 142 19.14 -11.07 27.12
C ILE A 142 18.70 -11.72 28.44
N ARG A 143 17.52 -12.37 28.46
CA ARG A 143 17.00 -13.14 29.59
C ARG A 143 15.91 -14.12 29.17
N GLU A 144 15.57 -15.03 30.08
CA GLU A 144 14.38 -15.87 29.93
C GLU A 144 13.12 -15.08 30.32
N PRO A 145 11.98 -15.30 29.64
CA PRO A 145 10.71 -14.75 30.05
C PRO A 145 10.30 -15.34 31.39
N GLU A 146 9.76 -14.49 32.25
CA GLU A 146 9.15 -14.90 33.51
C GLU A 146 7.76 -15.50 33.26
N ARG A 147 7.26 -16.28 34.22
CA ARG A 147 5.95 -16.90 34.11
C ARG A 147 4.85 -15.88 34.36
N VAL A 148 3.86 -15.84 33.46
CA VAL A 148 2.62 -15.08 33.65
C VAL A 148 1.71 -15.78 34.66
N GLU A 149 1.18 -15.02 35.61
CA GLU A 149 0.38 -15.46 36.74
C GLU A 149 -0.90 -14.63 36.90
N ALA A 150 -1.90 -15.17 37.59
CA ALA A 150 -3.11 -14.42 37.89
C ALA A 150 -2.77 -13.23 38.81
N GLY A 151 -3.31 -12.05 38.49
CA GLY A 151 -2.98 -10.79 39.15
C GLY A 151 -1.92 -9.95 38.43
N ASP A 152 -1.24 -10.50 37.41
CA ASP A 152 -0.41 -9.68 36.52
C ASP A 152 -1.28 -8.69 35.74
N LEU A 153 -0.73 -7.52 35.47
CA LEU A 153 -1.40 -6.44 34.77
C LEU A 153 -1.27 -6.62 33.25
N ILE A 154 -2.31 -6.26 32.52
CA ILE A 154 -2.28 -6.12 31.07
C ILE A 154 -2.18 -4.64 30.76
N ALA A 155 -1.13 -4.25 30.06
CA ALA A 155 -0.87 -2.88 29.66
C ALA A 155 -0.78 -2.75 28.14
N LEU A 156 -1.11 -1.56 27.66
CA LEU A 156 -0.94 -1.15 26.28
C LEU A 156 0.03 0.03 26.24
N VAL A 157 1.04 -0.06 25.38
CA VAL A 157 2.06 0.98 25.17
C VAL A 157 1.84 1.60 23.79
N GLY A 158 1.61 2.91 23.75
CA GLY A 158 1.21 3.63 22.55
C GLY A 158 -0.30 3.89 22.46
N ARG A 159 -0.78 4.26 21.27
CA ARG A 159 -2.19 4.59 20.99
C ARG A 159 -2.69 3.80 19.78
N VAL A 160 -3.88 3.23 19.89
CA VAL A 160 -4.50 2.36 18.88
C VAL A 160 -4.98 3.20 17.69
N GLY A 161 -4.73 2.72 16.46
CA GLY A 161 -5.24 3.34 15.23
C GLY A 161 -4.25 4.16 14.40
N GLY A 162 -3.00 4.33 14.86
CA GLY A 162 -2.01 5.14 14.14
C GLY A 162 -1.74 4.63 12.72
N GLU A 163 -1.61 3.32 12.56
CA GLU A 163 -1.45 2.65 11.26
C GLU A 163 -2.71 2.76 10.41
N SER A 164 -3.89 2.53 10.98
CA SER A 164 -5.17 2.69 10.29
C SER A 164 -5.38 4.09 9.71
N LEU A 165 -5.05 5.13 10.47
CA LEU A 165 -5.11 6.52 10.00
C LEU A 165 -4.12 6.79 8.86
N TRP A 166 -2.92 6.20 8.95
CA TRP A 166 -1.91 6.29 7.90
C TRP A 166 -2.38 5.61 6.60
N LEU A 167 -2.90 4.38 6.69
CA LEU A 167 -3.46 3.65 5.55
C LEU A 167 -4.60 4.41 4.89
N LYS A 168 -5.50 4.99 5.69
CA LYS A 168 -6.59 5.84 5.20
C LYS A 168 -6.08 7.08 4.46
N ALA A 169 -5.06 7.75 5.00
CA ALA A 169 -4.45 8.90 4.34
C ALA A 169 -3.86 8.52 2.98
N LEU A 170 -3.15 7.40 2.91
CA LEU A 170 -2.59 6.88 1.66
C LEU A 170 -3.67 6.48 0.65
N ALA A 171 -4.75 5.85 1.09
CA ALA A 171 -5.89 5.50 0.23
C ALA A 171 -6.57 6.73 -0.40
N GLU A 172 -6.48 7.88 0.28
CA GLU A 172 -6.95 9.19 -0.20
C GLU A 172 -5.88 9.97 -0.99
N GLY A 173 -4.74 9.36 -1.28
CA GLY A 173 -3.63 9.99 -2.00
C GLY A 173 -2.90 11.08 -1.20
N ARG A 174 -3.09 11.13 0.12
CA ARG A 174 -2.42 12.09 1.00
C ARG A 174 -1.11 11.51 1.51
N ARG A 175 -0.05 12.33 1.50
CA ARG A 175 1.19 12.01 2.20
C ARG A 175 0.99 12.16 3.70
N ASP A 176 1.51 11.21 4.46
CA ASP A 176 1.46 11.25 5.93
C ASP A 176 2.72 10.60 6.50
N GLU A 177 3.58 11.41 7.12
CA GLU A 177 4.88 10.98 7.68
C GLU A 177 4.76 10.24 9.02
N ARG A 178 3.55 9.99 9.54
CA ARG A 178 3.37 9.30 10.82
C ARG A 178 3.95 7.88 10.81
N TRP A 179 4.10 7.26 9.63
CA TRP A 179 4.70 5.93 9.47
C TRP A 179 6.07 5.80 10.17
N ARG A 180 6.86 6.87 10.26
CA ARG A 180 8.16 6.87 10.95
C ARG A 180 8.06 6.57 12.44
N ARG A 181 6.87 6.72 13.03
CA ARG A 181 6.55 6.44 14.43
C ARG A 181 5.77 5.12 14.59
N LEU A 182 5.35 4.47 13.50
CA LEU A 182 4.64 3.20 13.52
C LEU A 182 5.63 2.05 13.76
N THR A 183 6.22 2.01 14.96
CA THR A 183 7.09 0.93 15.40
C THR A 183 7.09 0.80 16.93
N PRO A 184 6.91 -0.42 17.47
CA PRO A 184 7.03 -0.66 18.90
C PRO A 184 8.48 -0.91 19.34
N LEU A 185 9.43 -1.02 18.39
CA LEU A 185 10.82 -1.42 18.66
C LEU A 185 11.52 -0.55 19.73
N PRO A 186 11.39 0.79 19.75
CA PRO A 186 11.99 1.61 20.80
C PRO A 186 11.51 1.26 22.21
N ALA A 187 10.21 1.05 22.42
CA ALA A 187 9.65 0.62 23.69
C ALA A 187 10.11 -0.80 24.03
N LEU A 188 10.00 -1.73 23.09
CA LEU A 188 10.42 -3.13 23.24
C LEU A 188 11.86 -3.25 23.75
N LEU A 189 12.80 -2.55 23.11
CA LEU A 189 14.23 -2.62 23.46
C LEU A 189 14.53 -2.13 24.88
N ARG A 190 13.69 -1.25 25.43
CA ARG A 190 13.83 -0.72 26.79
C ARG A 190 13.09 -1.58 27.81
N LEU A 191 11.89 -2.05 27.48
CA LEU A 191 11.04 -2.84 28.39
C LEU A 191 11.54 -4.27 28.58
N GLN A 192 12.21 -4.87 27.59
CA GLN A 192 12.74 -6.23 27.70
C GLN A 192 13.73 -6.42 28.86
N GLY A 193 14.34 -5.35 29.37
CA GLY A 193 15.28 -5.39 30.50
C GLY A 193 14.62 -5.28 31.88
N VAL A 194 13.33 -4.92 31.96
CA VAL A 194 12.63 -4.67 33.22
C VAL A 194 12.31 -6.00 33.90
N GLU A 195 12.65 -6.13 35.19
CA GLU A 195 12.28 -7.26 36.03
C GLU A 195 10.77 -7.23 36.32
N GLY A 196 10.10 -8.38 36.24
CA GLY A 196 8.63 -8.44 36.32
C GLY A 196 7.92 -8.10 35.01
N MET A 197 8.64 -7.81 33.92
CA MET A 197 8.07 -7.81 32.57
C MET A 197 8.02 -9.25 32.04
N LYS A 198 6.84 -9.78 31.73
CA LYS A 198 6.63 -11.23 31.53
C LYS A 198 6.31 -11.59 30.09
N LEU A 199 5.59 -10.72 29.38
CA LEU A 199 5.24 -10.92 27.98
C LEU A 199 5.17 -9.58 27.25
N LEU A 200 5.63 -9.57 26.00
CA LEU A 200 5.55 -8.44 25.09
C LEU A 200 5.00 -8.97 23.76
N HIS A 201 4.05 -8.28 23.14
CA HIS A 201 3.47 -8.66 21.85
C HIS A 201 3.03 -7.41 21.09
N ASP A 202 3.46 -7.26 19.84
CA ASP A 202 3.03 -6.15 19.00
C ASP A 202 1.55 -6.30 18.60
N VAL A 203 0.90 -5.17 18.31
CA VAL A 203 -0.45 -5.15 17.77
C VAL A 203 -0.34 -4.83 16.29
N SER A 204 -0.60 -5.79 15.42
CA SER A 204 -0.46 -5.64 13.97
C SER A 204 -1.83 -5.73 13.28
N GLU A 205 -1.99 -6.63 12.30
CA GLU A 205 -3.24 -6.85 11.58
C GLU A 205 -4.32 -7.40 12.52
N GLY A 206 -5.57 -6.93 12.36
CA GLY A 206 -6.70 -7.33 13.23
C GLY A 206 -6.70 -6.70 14.63
N GLY A 207 -5.74 -5.82 14.90
CA GLY A 207 -5.76 -4.90 16.02
C GLY A 207 -5.62 -5.58 17.38
N VAL A 208 -6.08 -4.87 18.41
CA VAL A 208 -5.97 -5.28 19.82
C VAL A 208 -6.73 -6.59 20.08
N ARG A 209 -7.86 -6.80 19.41
CA ARG A 209 -8.68 -8.01 19.61
C ARG A 209 -7.94 -9.28 19.20
N GLU A 210 -7.37 -9.31 17.99
CA GLU A 210 -6.63 -10.47 17.49
C GLU A 210 -5.37 -10.70 18.33
N ALA A 211 -4.62 -9.65 18.66
CA ALA A 211 -3.43 -9.76 19.50
C ALA A 211 -3.75 -10.33 20.91
N LEU A 212 -4.82 -9.89 21.57
CA LEU A 212 -5.25 -10.45 22.86
C LEU A 212 -5.65 -11.94 22.74
N HIS A 213 -6.33 -12.30 21.67
CA HIS A 213 -6.71 -13.69 21.40
C HIS A 213 -5.49 -14.59 21.16
N GLU A 214 -4.54 -14.15 20.34
CA GLU A 214 -3.30 -14.87 20.06
C GLU A 214 -2.50 -15.14 21.35
N ILE A 215 -2.40 -14.12 22.22
CA ILE A 215 -1.75 -14.26 23.53
C ILE A 215 -2.51 -15.28 24.39
N ALA A 216 -3.84 -15.16 24.49
CA ALA A 216 -4.66 -16.05 25.30
C ALA A 216 -4.54 -17.51 24.86
N GLU A 217 -4.60 -17.78 23.55
CA GLU A 217 -4.51 -19.13 22.98
C GLU A 217 -3.10 -19.71 23.11
N THR A 218 -2.07 -18.93 22.76
CA THR A 218 -0.67 -19.40 22.75
C THR A 218 -0.16 -19.66 24.16
N GLN A 219 -0.46 -18.75 25.09
CA GLN A 219 -0.01 -18.84 26.49
C GLN A 219 -0.99 -19.61 27.38
N ARG A 220 -2.20 -19.91 26.89
CA ARG A 220 -3.29 -20.56 27.64
C ARG A 220 -3.67 -19.80 28.91
N LEU A 221 -3.85 -18.49 28.77
CA LEU A 221 -4.15 -17.54 29.84
C LEU A 221 -5.59 -17.02 29.73
N ARG A 222 -6.14 -16.48 30.83
CA ARG A 222 -7.37 -15.66 30.80
C ARG A 222 -7.01 -14.19 30.91
N LEU A 223 -7.39 -13.41 29.91
CA LEU A 223 -7.18 -11.97 29.85
C LEU A 223 -8.54 -11.27 30.05
N GLU A 224 -8.63 -10.38 31.02
CA GLU A 224 -9.81 -9.50 31.21
C GLU A 224 -9.39 -8.06 30.93
N VAL A 225 -10.00 -7.44 29.93
CA VAL A 225 -9.68 -6.09 29.46
C VAL A 225 -10.93 -5.20 29.55
N ASP A 226 -10.72 -3.95 29.95
CA ASP A 226 -11.71 -2.87 29.98
C ASP A 226 -11.46 -1.94 28.78
N SER A 227 -12.39 -1.93 27.83
CA SER A 227 -12.22 -1.18 26.58
C SER A 227 -12.13 0.33 26.82
N SER A 228 -12.74 0.85 27.89
CA SER A 228 -12.73 2.28 28.21
C SER A 228 -11.35 2.81 28.61
N ARG A 229 -10.42 1.90 28.92
CA ARG A 229 -9.04 2.21 29.29
C ARG A 229 -8.07 2.13 28.12
N ILE A 230 -8.53 1.71 26.94
CA ILE A 230 -7.69 1.58 25.75
C ILE A 230 -7.48 2.98 25.13
N PRO A 231 -6.22 3.46 25.05
CA PRO A 231 -5.95 4.76 24.48
C PRO A 231 -6.04 4.71 22.95
N LEU A 232 -6.88 5.57 22.37
CA LEU A 232 -7.09 5.68 20.93
C LEU A 232 -6.35 6.88 20.35
N GLU A 233 -5.88 6.77 19.10
CA GLU A 233 -5.39 7.90 18.32
C GLU A 233 -6.52 8.88 17.97
N GLU A 234 -6.20 10.17 17.89
CA GLU A 234 -7.18 11.18 17.50
C GLU A 234 -7.66 10.94 16.06
N GLY A 235 -8.99 10.87 15.88
CA GLY A 235 -9.63 10.64 14.59
C GLY A 235 -9.78 9.18 14.17
N VAL A 236 -9.32 8.19 14.97
CA VAL A 236 -9.50 6.77 14.60
C VAL A 236 -10.97 6.35 14.57
N GLU A 237 -11.80 6.94 15.43
CA GLU A 237 -13.25 6.66 15.49
C GLU A 237 -13.98 7.13 14.22
N ASP A 238 -13.43 8.12 13.51
CA ASP A 238 -14.00 8.66 12.27
C ASP A 238 -13.77 7.74 11.05
N LEU A 239 -13.00 6.66 11.21
CA LEU A 239 -12.69 5.71 10.13
C LEU A 239 -13.88 4.80 9.76
N GLY A 240 -14.93 4.76 10.58
CA GLY A 240 -16.12 3.94 10.33
C GLY A 240 -15.90 2.43 10.51
N VAL A 241 -14.82 2.04 11.20
CA VAL A 241 -14.51 0.65 11.59
C VAL A 241 -14.30 0.57 13.11
N ASP A 242 -14.43 -0.62 13.69
CA ASP A 242 -14.09 -0.83 15.11
C ASP A 242 -12.58 -0.57 15.34
N PRO A 243 -12.20 0.45 16.12
CA PRO A 243 -10.78 0.77 16.37
C PRO A 243 -10.01 -0.39 16.99
N LEU A 244 -10.66 -1.25 17.78
CA LEU A 244 -10.00 -2.38 18.44
C LEU A 244 -9.69 -3.54 17.49
N SER A 245 -10.34 -3.56 16.33
CA SER A 245 -10.12 -4.54 15.26
C SER A 245 -9.23 -3.99 14.13
N ALA A 246 -8.92 -2.69 14.17
CA ALA A 246 -8.21 -1.99 13.10
C ALA A 246 -6.68 -2.14 13.25
N PRO A 247 -5.93 -2.28 12.12
CA PRO A 247 -4.47 -2.36 12.14
C PRO A 247 -3.82 -1.23 12.94
N SER A 248 -2.91 -1.59 13.85
CA SER A 248 -2.36 -0.67 14.84
C SER A 248 -0.86 -0.87 15.09
N TYR A 249 -0.11 -1.26 14.06
CA TYR A 249 1.33 -1.47 14.17
C TYR A 249 2.05 -0.23 14.72
N GLY A 250 2.92 -0.45 15.69
CA GLY A 250 3.48 0.60 16.56
C GLY A 250 2.96 0.55 17.99
N VAL A 251 1.86 -0.17 18.23
CA VAL A 251 1.32 -0.45 19.56
C VAL A 251 1.83 -1.78 20.09
N LEU A 252 1.95 -1.87 21.41
CA LEU A 252 2.44 -3.05 22.11
C LEU A 252 1.51 -3.42 23.26
N ILE A 253 1.19 -4.70 23.39
CA ILE A 253 0.61 -5.29 24.60
C ILE A 253 1.76 -5.80 25.47
N ALA A 254 1.75 -5.43 26.75
CA ALA A 254 2.71 -5.86 27.75
C ALA A 254 1.98 -6.52 28.93
N ILE A 255 2.47 -7.69 29.37
CA ILE A 255 2.04 -8.31 30.62
C ILE A 255 3.18 -8.17 31.62
N LEU A 256 2.88 -7.56 32.76
CA LEU A 256 3.85 -7.22 33.79
C LEU A 256 3.29 -7.42 35.19
N SER A 257 4.17 -7.70 36.15
CA SER A 257 3.79 -7.72 37.56
C SER A 257 3.46 -6.30 38.04
N PRO A 258 2.64 -6.14 39.10
CA PRO A 258 2.33 -4.83 39.66
C PRO A 258 3.57 -4.02 40.08
N GLU A 259 4.64 -4.68 40.51
CA GLU A 259 5.88 -4.06 40.96
C GLU A 259 6.69 -3.44 39.80
N ALA A 260 6.57 -4.01 38.59
CA ALA A 260 7.26 -3.52 37.40
C ALA A 260 6.61 -2.25 36.81
N LEU A 261 5.40 -1.88 37.26
CA LEU A 261 4.60 -0.83 36.64
C LEU A 261 5.27 0.54 36.68
N GLU A 262 5.87 0.92 37.81
CA GLU A 262 6.47 2.24 37.98
C GLU A 262 7.66 2.42 37.02
N GLU A 263 8.60 1.47 37.03
CA GLU A 263 9.76 1.49 36.14
C GLU A 263 9.35 1.44 34.65
N ALA A 264 8.43 0.54 34.29
CA ALA A 264 7.94 0.41 32.92
C ALA A 264 7.26 1.70 32.42
N SER A 265 6.46 2.35 33.28
CA SER A 265 5.78 3.61 32.97
C SER A 265 6.77 4.75 32.74
N GLU A 266 7.80 4.88 33.58
CA GLU A 266 8.85 5.88 33.38
C GLU A 266 9.63 5.68 32.08
N ILE A 267 9.98 4.44 31.75
CA ILE A 267 10.67 4.08 30.52
C ILE A 267 9.84 4.47 29.29
N CYS A 268 8.55 4.15 29.34
CA CYS A 268 7.57 4.42 28.29
C CYS A 268 7.37 5.94 28.08
N LEU A 269 7.23 6.70 29.17
CA LEU A 269 7.12 8.17 29.12
C LEU A 269 8.37 8.82 28.50
N LYS A 270 9.57 8.35 28.85
CA LYS A 270 10.83 8.84 28.25
C LYS A 270 10.96 8.54 26.75
N ALA A 271 10.17 7.58 26.25
CA ALA A 271 10.15 7.18 24.84
C ALA A 271 8.99 7.81 24.04
N ASP A 272 8.19 8.68 24.64
CA ASP A 272 6.97 9.26 24.03
C ASP A 272 5.95 8.18 23.61
N GLN A 273 5.91 7.07 24.36
CA GLN A 273 4.99 5.96 24.15
C GLN A 273 4.36 5.61 25.49
N PRO A 274 3.30 6.32 25.94
CA PRO A 274 2.74 6.13 27.27
C PRO A 274 2.19 4.71 27.47
N LEU A 275 2.34 4.19 28.69
CA LEU A 275 1.83 2.89 29.12
C LEU A 275 0.49 3.10 29.84
N SER A 276 -0.55 2.39 29.40
CA SER A 276 -1.88 2.40 30.01
C SER A 276 -2.24 1.00 30.48
N ILE A 277 -2.59 0.83 31.75
CA ILE A 277 -3.17 -0.43 32.22
C ILE A 277 -4.58 -0.55 31.64
N ILE A 278 -4.82 -1.62 30.90
CA ILE A 278 -6.10 -1.90 30.23
C ILE A 278 -6.83 -3.09 30.85
N GLY A 279 -6.16 -3.89 31.67
CA GLY A 279 -6.74 -5.11 32.19
C GLY A 279 -5.83 -5.86 33.16
N GLU A 280 -6.19 -7.12 33.42
CA GLU A 280 -5.45 -8.01 34.31
C GLU A 280 -5.61 -9.48 33.89
N ILE A 281 -4.64 -10.31 34.27
CA ILE A 281 -4.66 -11.74 34.08
C ILE A 281 -5.50 -12.40 35.18
N LYS A 282 -6.44 -13.25 34.78
CA LYS A 282 -7.28 -14.03 35.69
C LYS A 282 -6.97 -15.53 35.60
N ALA A 283 -7.51 -16.29 36.55
CA ALA A 283 -7.52 -17.74 36.47
C ALA A 283 -8.49 -18.20 35.35
N GLY A 284 -8.01 -19.06 34.46
CA GLY A 284 -8.82 -19.64 33.37
C GLY A 284 -8.11 -19.55 32.02
N ARG A 285 -8.91 -19.54 30.95
CA ARG A 285 -8.47 -19.31 29.55
C ARG A 285 -9.44 -18.37 28.83
N GLY A 286 -9.00 -17.80 27.73
CA GLY A 286 -9.80 -16.94 26.85
C GLY A 286 -9.47 -15.46 27.01
N ALA A 287 -9.73 -14.66 25.98
CA ALA A 287 -9.60 -13.22 26.02
C ALA A 287 -10.99 -12.59 26.11
N TYR A 288 -11.17 -11.66 27.06
CA TYR A 288 -12.43 -10.98 27.33
C TYR A 288 -12.26 -9.47 27.27
N ILE A 289 -13.15 -8.79 26.57
CA ILE A 289 -13.28 -7.32 26.58
C ILE A 289 -14.67 -7.00 27.13
N ASP A 290 -14.74 -6.20 28.20
CA ASP A 290 -15.98 -5.80 28.87
C ASP A 290 -16.89 -7.00 29.25
N GLY A 291 -16.26 -8.11 29.62
CA GLY A 291 -16.92 -9.37 30.00
C GLY A 291 -17.43 -10.22 28.83
N MET A 292 -17.22 -9.80 27.58
CA MET A 292 -17.53 -10.59 26.38
C MET A 292 -16.28 -11.29 25.87
N GLU A 293 -16.38 -12.59 25.60
CA GLU A 293 -15.29 -13.36 25.01
C GLU A 293 -15.03 -12.92 23.57
N ILE A 294 -13.76 -12.79 23.20
CA ILE A 294 -13.36 -12.48 21.83
C ILE A 294 -13.43 -13.78 21.01
N GLU A 295 -14.45 -13.88 20.15
CA GLU A 295 -14.63 -14.98 19.19
C GLU A 295 -14.88 -14.42 17.78
N GLY A 296 -14.30 -15.06 16.76
CA GLY A 296 -14.48 -14.70 15.36
C GLY A 296 -13.72 -13.44 14.93
N PHE A 297 -12.80 -13.59 13.97
CA PHE A 297 -12.02 -12.47 13.42
C PHE A 297 -12.52 -12.17 12.02
N GLU A 298 -13.20 -11.03 11.85
CA GLU A 298 -13.42 -10.45 10.54
C GLU A 298 -12.37 -9.37 10.30
N ARG A 299 -11.54 -9.56 9.26
CA ARG A 299 -10.63 -8.52 8.77
C ARG A 299 -11.45 -7.30 8.36
N THR A 300 -10.99 -6.11 8.76
CA THR A 300 -11.62 -4.85 8.39
C THR A 300 -11.41 -4.53 6.91
N GLU A 301 -12.18 -3.59 6.35
CA GLU A 301 -11.91 -3.11 4.99
C GLU A 301 -10.56 -2.40 4.88
N LEU A 302 -9.99 -1.90 5.98
CA LEU A 302 -8.66 -1.29 6.01
C LEU A 302 -7.55 -2.33 5.79
N ASP A 303 -7.71 -3.56 6.26
CA ASP A 303 -6.76 -4.65 5.97
C ASP A 303 -6.67 -4.93 4.45
N ARG A 304 -7.73 -4.63 3.69
CA ARG A 304 -7.74 -4.78 2.22
C ARG A 304 -6.95 -3.68 1.50
N LEU A 305 -6.58 -2.60 2.20
CA LEU A 305 -5.74 -1.54 1.62
C LEU A 305 -4.29 -2.00 1.42
N TYR A 306 -3.82 -2.98 2.20
CA TYR A 306 -2.55 -3.64 1.92
C TYR A 306 -2.57 -4.26 0.54
N GLY A 307 -1.62 -3.86 -0.30
CA GLY A 307 -1.49 -4.36 -1.67
C GLY A 307 -2.29 -3.59 -2.72
N LEU A 308 -3.22 -2.71 -2.32
CA LEU A 308 -3.82 -1.72 -3.23
C LEU A 308 -2.96 -0.45 -3.33
N ILE A 309 -2.13 -0.21 -2.31
CA ILE A 309 -1.30 0.99 -2.18
C ILE A 309 0.14 0.64 -2.58
N ALA A 310 0.36 0.57 -3.88
CA ALA A 310 1.65 0.28 -4.49
C ALA A 310 2.22 1.55 -5.11
N GLY A 311 2.99 2.32 -4.33
CA GLY A 311 3.63 3.56 -4.78
C GLY A 311 2.60 4.62 -5.19
N VAL A 312 2.45 5.68 -4.40
CA VAL A 312 1.54 6.79 -4.76
C VAL A 312 2.20 7.60 -5.88
N ASP A 313 2.16 7.10 -7.11
CA ASP A 313 2.36 7.94 -8.28
C ASP A 313 1.12 8.84 -8.37
N GLU A 314 1.30 10.09 -7.92
CA GLU A 314 0.27 11.14 -7.87
C GLU A 314 -0.53 11.22 -9.17
N ILE A 315 0.14 11.06 -10.32
CA ILE A 315 -0.48 11.20 -11.63
C ILE A 315 -1.41 10.02 -11.88
N THR A 316 -0.94 8.78 -11.67
CA THR A 316 -1.77 7.59 -11.86
C THR A 316 -2.90 7.53 -10.83
N SER A 317 -2.66 7.94 -9.58
CA SER A 317 -3.67 7.99 -8.53
C SER A 317 -4.75 9.01 -8.85
N THR A 318 -4.37 10.23 -9.22
CA THR A 318 -5.32 11.29 -9.61
C THR A 318 -6.16 10.85 -10.82
N LEU A 319 -5.55 10.17 -11.79
CA LEU A 319 -6.28 9.61 -12.93
C LEU A 319 -7.28 8.53 -12.49
N ARG A 320 -6.89 7.57 -11.62
CA ARG A 320 -7.81 6.54 -11.11
C ARG A 320 -9.01 7.15 -10.39
N GLU A 321 -8.79 8.17 -9.58
CA GLU A 321 -9.86 8.93 -8.90
C GLU A 321 -10.80 9.59 -9.93
N CYS A 322 -10.22 10.32 -10.91
CA CYS A 322 -10.98 11.00 -11.96
C CYS A 322 -11.81 10.03 -12.80
N LEU A 323 -11.24 8.88 -13.14
CA LEU A 323 -11.92 7.83 -13.92
C LEU A 323 -13.08 7.21 -13.15
N ARG A 324 -12.93 6.98 -11.84
CA ARG A 324 -14.01 6.50 -10.97
C ARG A 324 -15.18 7.49 -10.95
N ARG A 325 -14.89 8.78 -10.80
CA ARG A 325 -15.90 9.85 -10.85
C ARG A 325 -16.66 9.90 -12.18
N LEU A 326 -15.97 9.65 -13.30
CA LEU A 326 -16.62 9.56 -14.62
C LEU A 326 -17.46 8.28 -14.77
N GLU A 327 -17.03 7.17 -14.18
CA GLU A 327 -17.76 5.88 -14.22
C GLU A 327 -19.05 5.90 -13.38
N GLU A 328 -19.05 6.65 -12.28
CA GLU A 328 -20.18 6.77 -11.35
C GLU A 328 -21.34 7.65 -11.88
N GLU A 329 -21.12 8.45 -12.92
CA GLU A 329 -22.06 9.45 -13.44
C GLU A 329 -22.67 8.99 -14.80
N PRO A 330 -23.90 8.44 -14.82
CA PRO A 330 -24.47 7.81 -16.01
C PRO A 330 -24.60 8.74 -17.22
N GLU A 331 -24.84 10.04 -16.99
CA GLU A 331 -25.00 11.07 -18.02
C GLU A 331 -23.75 11.23 -18.89
N VAL A 332 -22.56 10.88 -18.37
CA VAL A 332 -21.31 10.93 -19.12
C VAL A 332 -21.36 10.01 -20.35
N ALA A 333 -22.20 8.97 -20.35
CA ALA A 333 -22.37 8.08 -21.50
C ALA A 333 -22.73 8.84 -22.79
N ALA A 334 -23.48 9.95 -22.69
CA ALA A 334 -23.87 10.76 -23.83
C ALA A 334 -22.68 11.53 -24.47
N LEU A 335 -21.53 11.58 -23.80
CA LEU A 335 -20.31 12.26 -24.27
C LEU A 335 -19.24 11.31 -24.79
N ILE A 336 -19.44 9.99 -24.68
CA ILE A 336 -18.44 8.98 -25.08
C ILE A 336 -18.56 8.74 -26.60
N PRO A 337 -17.48 8.90 -27.39
CA PRO A 337 -17.47 8.58 -28.82
C PRO A 337 -17.45 7.08 -29.07
N GLU A 338 -17.74 6.65 -30.31
CA GLU A 338 -17.70 5.24 -30.72
C GLU A 338 -16.32 4.61 -30.52
N VAL A 339 -15.26 5.38 -30.81
CA VAL A 339 -13.88 4.94 -30.52
C VAL A 339 -13.55 4.89 -29.02
N GLY A 340 -14.41 5.39 -28.14
CA GLY A 340 -14.22 5.45 -26.69
C GLY A 340 -13.41 6.66 -26.20
N THR A 341 -13.61 7.00 -24.94
CA THR A 341 -12.93 8.11 -24.26
C THR A 341 -11.68 7.63 -23.55
N ASN A 342 -10.67 8.50 -23.47
CA ASN A 342 -9.49 8.29 -22.64
C ASN A 342 -9.17 9.63 -21.93
N LEU A 343 -8.56 9.55 -20.75
CA LEU A 343 -8.16 10.69 -19.94
C LEU A 343 -6.67 10.52 -19.64
N VAL A 344 -5.87 11.53 -19.93
CA VAL A 344 -4.43 11.51 -19.73
C VAL A 344 -3.95 12.59 -18.79
N TYR A 345 -2.82 12.35 -18.15
CA TYR A 345 -2.16 13.31 -17.28
C TYR A 345 -0.63 13.15 -17.36
N ALA A 346 0.07 14.25 -17.64
CA ALA A 346 1.50 14.28 -17.92
C ALA A 346 2.32 14.67 -16.68
N ARG A 347 3.55 14.13 -16.61
CA ARG A 347 4.56 14.63 -15.67
C ARG A 347 4.86 16.11 -15.93
N PRO A 348 5.18 16.90 -14.89
CA PRO A 348 5.71 18.25 -15.10
C PRO A 348 6.91 18.21 -16.05
N GLY A 349 6.85 18.97 -17.14
CA GLY A 349 7.94 19.01 -18.14
C GLY A 349 8.07 17.76 -19.02
N ALA A 350 7.07 16.87 -19.06
CA ALA A 350 7.06 15.70 -19.93
C ALA A 350 7.40 16.04 -21.39
N SER A 351 8.23 15.21 -22.00
CA SER A 351 8.75 15.38 -23.36
C SER A 351 8.50 14.17 -24.26
N SER A 352 8.07 13.04 -23.67
CA SER A 352 7.81 11.77 -24.33
C SER A 352 6.44 11.18 -23.95
N ILE A 353 5.92 10.24 -24.76
CA ILE A 353 4.62 9.61 -24.53
C ILE A 353 4.66 8.73 -23.27
N GLU A 354 5.81 8.14 -22.99
CA GLU A 354 6.11 7.32 -21.84
C GLU A 354 6.06 8.11 -20.52
N GLU A 355 6.06 9.45 -20.58
CA GLU A 355 5.91 10.32 -19.41
C GLU A 355 4.47 10.84 -19.21
N VAL A 356 3.53 10.36 -20.03
CA VAL A 356 2.10 10.67 -19.94
C VAL A 356 1.32 9.44 -19.53
N ALA A 357 0.66 9.49 -18.37
CA ALA A 357 -0.22 8.42 -17.92
C ALA A 357 -1.59 8.53 -18.60
N GLY A 358 -2.22 7.40 -18.87
CA GLY A 358 -3.57 7.30 -19.43
C GLY A 358 -4.12 5.88 -19.31
N LEU A 359 -5.35 5.66 -19.76
CA LEU A 359 -5.91 4.30 -19.81
C LEU A 359 -5.25 3.50 -20.93
N SER A 360 -4.80 2.28 -20.63
CA SER A 360 -4.36 1.29 -21.64
C SER A 360 -5.50 0.78 -22.53
N GLY A 361 -6.73 0.86 -22.02
CA GLY A 361 -7.95 0.70 -22.80
C GLY A 361 -8.68 2.04 -22.95
N ARG A 362 -9.99 2.04 -22.74
CA ARG A 362 -10.86 3.20 -22.93
C ARG A 362 -12.07 3.16 -22.01
N ILE A 363 -12.67 4.31 -21.78
CA ILE A 363 -14.02 4.41 -21.26
C ILE A 363 -14.97 4.16 -22.42
N VAL A 364 -15.83 3.16 -22.29
CA VAL A 364 -16.82 2.75 -23.30
C VAL A 364 -18.22 2.75 -22.70
N ILE A 365 -19.24 2.70 -23.55
CA ILE A 365 -20.62 2.56 -23.10
C ILE A 365 -20.92 1.06 -22.93
N SER A 366 -21.31 0.65 -21.71
CA SER A 366 -21.77 -0.70 -21.41
C SER A 366 -23.06 -0.62 -20.59
N LEU A 367 -24.12 -1.30 -21.06
CA LEU A 367 -25.46 -1.26 -20.44
C LEU A 367 -25.97 0.17 -20.20
N GLY A 368 -25.69 1.09 -21.14
CA GLY A 368 -26.12 2.49 -21.08
C GLY A 368 -25.36 3.34 -20.07
N ARG A 369 -24.23 2.86 -19.53
CA ARG A 369 -23.38 3.59 -18.58
C ARG A 369 -21.93 3.64 -19.05
N PRO A 370 -21.16 4.65 -18.61
CA PRO A 370 -19.71 4.64 -18.76
C PRO A 370 -19.13 3.41 -18.07
N ARG A 371 -18.15 2.76 -18.70
CA ARG A 371 -17.38 1.67 -18.12
C ARG A 371 -15.90 1.88 -18.43
N VAL A 372 -15.07 1.86 -17.40
CA VAL A 372 -13.62 1.95 -17.57
C VAL A 372 -13.08 0.57 -17.96
N CYS A 373 -12.40 0.48 -19.11
CA CYS A 373 -11.73 -0.74 -19.56
C CYS A 373 -10.21 -0.54 -19.60
N GLY A 374 -9.47 -1.45 -18.97
CA GLY A 374 -8.01 -1.42 -18.86
C GLY A 374 -7.50 -0.64 -17.65
N ASP A 375 -6.19 -0.65 -17.46
CA ASP A 375 -5.50 -0.03 -16.33
C ASP A 375 -4.89 1.33 -16.69
N VAL A 376 -4.70 2.18 -15.68
CA VAL A 376 -3.94 3.43 -15.80
C VAL A 376 -2.45 3.12 -15.83
N VAL A 377 -1.82 3.43 -16.96
CA VAL A 377 -0.39 3.19 -17.21
C VAL A 377 0.25 4.37 -17.94
N TYR A 378 1.55 4.54 -17.76
CA TYR A 378 2.35 5.44 -18.60
C TYR A 378 2.38 4.96 -20.05
N GLY A 379 2.16 5.89 -20.99
CA GLY A 379 1.99 5.57 -22.41
C GLY A 379 0.64 4.95 -22.77
N GLY A 380 -0.34 4.92 -21.86
CA GLY A 380 -1.64 4.25 -22.08
C GLY A 380 -2.43 4.77 -23.29
N SER A 381 -2.28 6.05 -23.63
CA SER A 381 -2.94 6.66 -24.80
C SER A 381 -1.97 7.44 -25.67
N ARG A 382 -1.51 6.82 -26.76
CA ARG A 382 -0.61 7.47 -27.71
C ARG A 382 -1.20 8.74 -28.34
N HIS A 383 -2.49 8.73 -28.68
CA HIS A 383 -3.14 9.85 -29.36
C HIS A 383 -3.28 11.07 -28.43
N LEU A 384 -3.88 10.90 -27.24
CA LEU A 384 -4.02 12.02 -26.29
C LEU A 384 -2.68 12.45 -25.70
N ALA A 385 -1.72 11.54 -25.53
CA ALA A 385 -0.37 11.91 -25.11
C ALA A 385 0.27 12.89 -26.11
N GLN A 386 0.10 12.65 -27.43
CA GLN A 386 0.59 13.61 -28.44
C GLN A 386 -0.10 14.98 -28.32
N VAL A 387 -1.41 15.00 -28.12
CA VAL A 387 -2.16 16.26 -27.94
C VAL A 387 -1.62 17.05 -26.75
N VAL A 388 -1.53 16.41 -25.57
CA VAL A 388 -1.12 17.11 -24.35
C VAL A 388 0.35 17.55 -24.39
N LEU A 389 1.26 16.74 -24.96
CA LEU A 389 2.67 17.11 -25.12
C LEU A 389 2.85 18.31 -26.07
N ARG A 390 2.07 18.39 -27.15
CA ARG A 390 2.07 19.55 -28.05
C ARG A 390 1.49 20.78 -27.37
N ALA A 391 0.41 20.63 -26.59
CA ALA A 391 -0.15 21.72 -25.79
C ALA A 391 0.84 22.25 -24.75
N MET A 392 1.61 21.37 -24.10
CA MET A 392 2.67 21.72 -23.12
C MET A 392 3.76 22.61 -23.71
N ARG A 393 4.07 22.47 -25.02
CA ARG A 393 5.07 23.33 -25.69
C ARG A 393 4.61 24.78 -25.81
N ILE A 394 3.30 25.01 -25.93
CA ILE A 394 2.70 26.35 -26.00
C ILE A 394 2.46 26.89 -24.59
N ASN A 395 1.86 26.08 -23.73
CA ASN A 395 1.58 26.42 -22.34
C ASN A 395 2.03 25.29 -21.41
N PRO A 396 3.21 25.42 -20.77
CA PRO A 396 3.77 24.39 -19.89
C PRO A 396 2.92 24.03 -18.67
N ARG A 397 1.89 24.82 -18.33
CA ARG A 397 0.97 24.52 -17.22
C ARG A 397 -0.04 23.43 -17.56
N ILE A 398 -0.40 23.30 -18.84
CA ILE A 398 -1.38 22.31 -19.30
C ILE A 398 -0.73 20.94 -19.22
N ARG A 399 -1.39 19.98 -18.57
CA ARG A 399 -0.84 18.63 -18.38
C ARG A 399 -1.86 17.53 -18.53
N ALA A 400 -3.14 17.84 -18.68
CA ALA A 400 -4.21 16.85 -18.80
C ALA A 400 -5.03 17.06 -20.06
N ALA A 401 -5.57 15.96 -20.60
CA ALA A 401 -6.46 15.99 -21.75
C ALA A 401 -7.50 14.87 -21.68
N ILE A 402 -8.73 15.12 -22.16
CA ILE A 402 -9.77 14.11 -22.38
C ILE A 402 -10.34 14.23 -23.78
N ASN A 403 -10.65 13.11 -24.44
CA ASN A 403 -11.43 13.12 -25.68
C ASN A 403 -12.89 12.72 -25.44
N LEU A 404 -13.80 13.49 -26.03
CA LEU A 404 -15.25 13.28 -26.03
C LEU A 404 -15.75 13.18 -27.47
N ARG A 405 -17.02 12.81 -27.64
CA ARG A 405 -17.68 12.89 -28.95
C ARG A 405 -17.64 14.31 -29.50
N GLY A 406 -17.54 14.41 -30.82
CA GLY A 406 -17.72 15.67 -31.53
C GLY A 406 -19.19 16.08 -31.55
N GLY A 407 -19.41 17.36 -31.87
CA GLY A 407 -20.74 17.92 -32.04
C GLY A 407 -20.74 19.43 -31.80
N GLU A 408 -21.52 20.17 -32.58
CA GLU A 408 -21.70 21.60 -32.35
C GLU A 408 -22.44 21.86 -31.03
N ASP A 409 -23.36 20.97 -30.64
CA ASP A 409 -24.02 20.98 -29.34
C ASP A 409 -23.02 20.93 -28.17
N VAL A 410 -21.98 20.09 -28.30
CA VAL A 410 -20.90 20.00 -27.32
C VAL A 410 -20.06 21.28 -27.29
N ALA A 411 -19.70 21.81 -28.46
CA ALA A 411 -18.89 23.03 -28.55
C ALA A 411 -19.62 24.25 -28.00
N GLU A 412 -20.88 24.46 -28.37
CA GLU A 412 -21.72 25.55 -27.89
C GLU A 412 -21.90 25.47 -26.36
N ALA A 413 -22.20 24.28 -25.82
CA ALA A 413 -22.33 24.09 -24.38
C ALA A 413 -21.03 24.40 -23.62
N LEU A 414 -19.86 24.06 -24.18
CA LEU A 414 -18.57 24.40 -23.60
C LEU A 414 -18.30 25.93 -23.63
N GLU A 415 -18.67 26.61 -24.71
CA GLU A 415 -18.56 28.08 -24.82
C GLU A 415 -19.47 28.78 -23.81
N GLU A 416 -20.70 28.30 -23.63
CA GLU A 416 -21.64 28.79 -22.61
C GLU A 416 -21.13 28.57 -21.18
N MET A 417 -20.31 27.54 -20.97
CA MET A 417 -19.60 27.29 -19.71
C MET A 417 -18.36 28.17 -19.52
N GLY A 418 -18.05 29.04 -20.49
CA GLY A 418 -16.95 30.00 -20.45
C GLY A 418 -15.61 29.45 -20.95
N LEU A 419 -15.58 28.29 -21.61
CA LEU A 419 -14.37 27.75 -22.20
C LEU A 419 -14.14 28.34 -23.60
N ARG A 420 -12.88 28.61 -23.95
CA ARG A 420 -12.51 29.01 -25.32
C ARG A 420 -12.39 27.77 -26.18
N VAL A 421 -13.35 27.59 -27.09
CA VAL A 421 -13.41 26.43 -27.98
C VAL A 421 -12.91 26.79 -29.37
N ARG A 422 -12.02 25.95 -29.93
CA ARG A 422 -11.55 26.10 -31.31
C ARG A 422 -12.18 25.04 -32.21
N ARG A 423 -12.92 25.48 -33.22
CA ARG A 423 -13.42 24.61 -34.31
C ARG A 423 -12.34 24.46 -35.38
N LEU A 424 -12.01 23.22 -35.75
CA LEU A 424 -10.99 22.89 -36.74
C LEU A 424 -11.60 22.59 -38.11
N PRO A 425 -10.87 22.82 -39.21
CA PRO A 425 -11.28 22.31 -40.51
C PRO A 425 -11.16 20.77 -40.55
N PRO A 426 -11.96 20.07 -41.39
CA PRO A 426 -11.77 18.64 -41.64
C PRO A 426 -10.36 18.33 -42.13
N SER A 427 -9.71 17.34 -41.53
CA SER A 427 -8.37 16.88 -41.92
C SER A 427 -8.20 15.38 -41.71
N GLU A 428 -7.46 14.72 -42.61
CA GLU A 428 -7.19 13.26 -42.60
C GLU A 428 -5.85 12.89 -41.92
N GLY A 429 -5.25 13.82 -41.16
CA GLY A 429 -4.02 13.58 -40.42
C GLY A 429 -4.15 12.50 -39.33
N ALA A 430 -3.03 11.93 -38.90
CA ALA A 430 -3.01 10.89 -37.86
C ALA A 430 -3.50 11.38 -36.49
N CYS A 431 -3.29 12.66 -36.18
CA CYS A 431 -3.84 13.32 -35.00
C CYS A 431 -4.14 14.79 -35.32
N PRO A 432 -5.28 15.09 -36.00
CA PRO A 432 -5.55 16.43 -36.54
C PRO A 432 -5.53 17.55 -35.50
N ILE A 433 -6.03 17.29 -34.30
CA ILE A 433 -6.04 18.25 -33.19
C ILE A 433 -4.61 18.57 -32.75
N ALA A 434 -3.78 17.55 -32.58
CA ALA A 434 -2.41 17.75 -32.14
C ALA A 434 -1.56 18.42 -33.24
N ASP A 435 -1.77 18.06 -34.50
CA ASP A 435 -1.11 18.70 -35.64
C ASP A 435 -1.50 20.19 -35.74
N TYR A 436 -2.77 20.53 -35.47
CA TYR A 436 -3.20 21.93 -35.38
C TYR A 436 -2.49 22.67 -34.23
N ILE A 437 -2.51 22.09 -33.02
CA ILE A 437 -1.87 22.69 -31.83
C ILE A 437 -0.41 22.98 -32.09
N GLU A 438 0.32 22.09 -32.77
CA GLU A 438 1.74 22.29 -33.11
C GLU A 438 2.01 23.54 -33.96
N SER A 439 1.04 23.98 -34.76
CA SER A 439 1.11 25.17 -35.61
C SER A 439 0.37 26.40 -35.05
N ALA A 440 -0.27 26.26 -33.89
CA ALA A 440 -1.13 27.30 -33.34
C ALA A 440 -0.34 28.36 -32.55
N GLU A 441 -0.65 29.64 -32.77
CA GLU A 441 -0.09 30.75 -31.99
C GLU A 441 -0.82 30.95 -30.66
N GLU A 442 -2.09 30.55 -30.58
CA GLU A 442 -2.95 30.75 -29.40
C GLU A 442 -3.50 29.45 -28.83
N PHE A 443 -3.35 29.30 -27.51
CA PHE A 443 -3.91 28.20 -26.74
C PHE A 443 -5.42 28.38 -26.50
N HIS A 444 -6.20 27.31 -26.69
CA HIS A 444 -7.64 27.22 -26.42
C HIS A 444 -7.92 26.08 -25.43
N ASP A 445 -9.02 26.16 -24.69
CA ASP A 445 -9.35 25.21 -23.62
C ASP A 445 -9.94 23.91 -24.18
N ALA A 446 -10.59 23.97 -25.35
CA ALA A 446 -11.07 22.81 -26.08
C ALA A 446 -10.93 22.95 -27.60
N TYR A 447 -10.81 21.82 -28.29
CA TYR A 447 -10.66 21.74 -29.75
C TYR A 447 -11.68 20.74 -30.32
N LEU A 448 -12.56 21.22 -31.20
CA LEU A 448 -13.54 20.41 -31.92
C LEU A 448 -12.98 20.08 -33.31
N HIS A 449 -12.79 18.80 -33.59
CA HIS A 449 -12.57 18.28 -34.94
C HIS A 449 -13.91 17.74 -35.50
N PRO A 450 -14.40 18.26 -36.64
CA PRO A 450 -15.70 17.90 -37.19
C PRO A 450 -15.75 16.48 -37.79
N GLY A 451 -14.63 15.77 -37.81
CA GLY A 451 -14.49 14.47 -38.47
C GLY A 451 -13.99 14.61 -39.90
N ALA A 452 -13.57 13.48 -40.48
CA ALA A 452 -13.15 13.35 -41.87
C ALA A 452 -13.40 11.91 -42.35
N LEU A 453 -13.05 11.57 -43.59
CA LEU A 453 -13.21 10.20 -44.08
C LEU A 453 -12.37 9.24 -43.22
N GLY A 454 -13.04 8.33 -42.50
CA GLY A 454 -12.41 7.38 -41.59
C GLY A 454 -11.96 7.97 -40.23
N ILE A 455 -12.28 9.23 -39.94
CA ILE A 455 -11.99 9.89 -38.65
C ILE A 455 -13.30 10.37 -38.02
N GLU A 456 -13.62 9.82 -36.85
CA GLU A 456 -14.78 10.24 -36.07
C GLU A 456 -14.62 11.70 -35.60
N ALA A 457 -15.74 12.43 -35.57
CA ALA A 457 -15.78 13.75 -34.96
C ALA A 457 -15.45 13.65 -33.46
N SER A 458 -14.56 14.50 -32.97
CA SER A 458 -14.14 14.46 -31.57
C SER A 458 -13.86 15.84 -31.02
N THR A 459 -14.14 16.00 -29.73
CA THR A 459 -13.80 17.19 -28.96
C THR A 459 -12.74 16.82 -27.94
N VAL A 460 -11.62 17.55 -27.91
CA VAL A 460 -10.60 17.37 -26.87
C VAL A 460 -10.59 18.58 -25.94
N ILE A 461 -10.73 18.34 -24.64
CA ILE A 461 -10.61 19.37 -23.59
C ILE A 461 -9.23 19.24 -22.96
N LEU A 462 -8.55 20.38 -22.76
CA LEU A 462 -7.22 20.48 -22.17
C LEU A 462 -7.29 21.25 -20.85
N GLY A 463 -6.46 20.86 -19.88
CA GLY A 463 -6.40 21.51 -18.58
C GLY A 463 -5.08 21.27 -17.83
N GLU A 464 -4.88 22.01 -16.75
CA GLU A 464 -3.69 21.85 -15.88
C GLU A 464 -3.78 20.58 -15.01
N ASP A 465 -5.00 20.22 -14.60
CA ASP A 465 -5.30 19.09 -13.71
C ASP A 465 -6.51 18.30 -14.23
N PRO A 466 -6.47 16.96 -14.27
CA PRO A 466 -7.58 16.14 -14.72
C PRO A 466 -8.86 16.29 -13.86
N ARG A 467 -8.77 16.68 -12.59
CA ARG A 467 -9.93 16.91 -11.71
C ARG A 467 -10.80 18.05 -12.22
N TRP A 468 -10.18 19.13 -12.67
CA TRP A 468 -10.90 20.24 -13.30
C TRP A 468 -11.57 19.81 -14.61
N ILE A 469 -10.88 18.99 -15.42
CA ILE A 469 -11.47 18.44 -16.65
C ILE A 469 -12.71 17.60 -16.31
N VAL A 470 -12.64 16.72 -15.32
CA VAL A 470 -13.79 15.93 -14.87
C VAL A 470 -14.93 16.84 -14.42
N ASP A 471 -14.67 17.89 -13.64
CA ASP A 471 -15.69 18.86 -13.22
C ASP A 471 -16.36 19.58 -14.41
N VAL A 472 -15.62 19.84 -15.49
CA VAL A 472 -16.18 20.35 -16.75
C VAL A 472 -17.05 19.28 -17.41
N VAL A 473 -16.56 18.05 -17.55
CA VAL A 473 -17.30 16.95 -18.20
C VAL A 473 -18.60 16.63 -17.49
N LEU A 474 -18.60 16.57 -16.16
CA LEU A 474 -19.82 16.30 -15.38
C LEU A 474 -20.86 17.41 -15.52
N ARG A 475 -20.42 18.69 -15.55
CA ARG A 475 -21.33 19.82 -15.80
C ARG A 475 -21.87 19.82 -17.23
N LEU A 476 -21.02 19.52 -18.21
CA LEU A 476 -21.41 19.40 -19.62
C LEU A 476 -22.44 18.29 -19.82
N ALA A 477 -22.21 17.10 -19.24
CA ALA A 477 -23.12 15.96 -19.32
C ALA A 477 -24.52 16.28 -18.76
N ARG A 478 -24.57 16.99 -17.62
CA ARG A 478 -25.85 17.44 -17.03
C ARG A 478 -26.57 18.46 -17.91
N ARG A 479 -25.84 19.40 -18.52
CA ARG A 479 -26.43 20.45 -19.37
C ARG A 479 -27.04 19.87 -20.65
N LEU A 480 -26.35 18.93 -21.30
CA LEU A 480 -26.84 18.29 -22.53
C LEU A 480 -28.00 17.32 -22.30
N ARG A 481 -28.32 16.98 -21.05
CA ARG A 481 -29.52 16.21 -20.69
C ARG A 481 -30.79 17.08 -20.64
N ASP A 482 -30.61 18.37 -20.32
CA ASP A 482 -31.72 19.30 -20.09
C ASP A 482 -32.15 20.04 -21.40
N HIS A 483 -31.53 19.69 -22.53
CA HIS A 483 -31.84 20.10 -23.91
C HIS A 483 -32.22 18.88 -24.75
#